data_AF-A0A1Y4C1N4-F1
#
_entry.id   AF-A0A1Y4C1N4-F1
#
_cell.length_a   1.000
_cell.length_b   1.000
_cell.length_c   1.000
_cell.angle_alpha   90.00
_cell.angle_beta   90.00
_cell.angle_gamma   90.00
#
_symmetry.space_group_name_H-M   'P 1'
#
loop_
_entity.id
_entity.type
_entity.pdbx_description
1 polymer ?
#
loop_
_entity_poly.entity_id
_entity_poly.type
_entity_poly.pdbx_seq_one_letter_code
_entity_poly.pdbx_strand_id
1 'polypeptide(L)'
;MKGNIEERACRLALYIIENKATVRGAAKKFGVSKSTVHKDLSERLPAFNRTLYLQVKGVLEENKAERHIRGGIATRRKYKGV
;
A
#
# COMPACT_ATOMS: atom_id res chain seq x y z
N MET A 1 13.25 1.38 20.73
CA MET A 1 12.02 0.88 20.09
C MET A 1 12.35 0.11 18.80
N LYS A 2 12.81 -1.14 18.89
CA LYS A 2 12.74 -2.09 17.77
C LYS A 2 11.31 -2.66 17.76
N GLY A 3 10.31 -1.79 17.53
CA GLY A 3 8.91 -2.21 17.42
C GLY A 3 8.79 -3.19 16.26
N ASN A 4 8.22 -4.36 16.52
CA ASN A 4 8.24 -5.53 15.64
C ASN A 4 7.89 -5.16 14.20
N ILE A 5 8.86 -5.33 13.31
CA ILE A 5 8.69 -5.12 11.86
C ILE A 5 7.51 -5.94 11.32
N GLU A 6 7.28 -7.11 11.91
CA GLU A 6 6.14 -8.00 11.62
C GLU A 6 4.81 -7.35 11.99
N GLU A 7 4.70 -6.76 13.19
CA GLU A 7 3.49 -6.05 13.62
C GLU A 7 3.20 -4.86 12.70
N ARG A 8 4.24 -4.12 12.31
CA ARG A 8 4.10 -3.03 11.34
C ARG A 8 3.57 -3.52 10.00
N ALA A 9 4.14 -4.61 9.47
CA ALA A 9 3.72 -5.20 8.21
C ALA A 9 2.26 -5.71 8.27
N CYS A 10 1.84 -6.33 9.37
CA CYS A 10 0.43 -6.69 9.61
C CYS A 10 -0.49 -5.47 9.61
N ARG A 11 -0.14 -4.42 10.37
CA ARG A 11 -0.97 -3.19 10.47
C ARG A 11 -1.06 -2.46 9.13
N LEU A 12 0.02 -2.44 8.35
CA LEU A 12 0.02 -1.90 6.99
C LEU A 12 -0.92 -2.70 6.07
N ALA A 13 -0.86 -4.03 6.14
CA ALA A 13 -1.69 -4.91 5.32
C ALA A 13 -3.18 -4.74 5.64
N LEU A 14 -3.54 -4.77 6.93
CA LEU A 14 -4.91 -4.56 7.40
C LEU A 14 -5.44 -3.20 6.96
N TYR A 15 -4.66 -2.13 7.17
CA TYR A 15 -5.07 -0.79 6.74
C TYR A 15 -5.34 -0.71 5.24
N ILE A 16 -4.49 -1.33 4.41
CA ILE A 16 -4.68 -1.36 2.96
C ILE A 16 -5.95 -2.11 2.58
N ILE A 17 -6.23 -3.23 3.24
CA ILE A 17 -7.44 -4.03 2.98
C ILE A 17 -8.69 -3.24 3.37
N GLU A 18 -8.74 -2.72 4.60
CA GLU A 18 -9.90 -1.99 5.15
C GLU A 18 -10.22 -0.72 4.36
N ASN A 19 -9.20 0.02 3.93
CA ASN A 19 -9.37 1.33 3.30
C ASN A 19 -9.21 1.28 1.77
N LYS A 20 -9.00 0.08 1.20
CA LYS A 20 -8.57 -0.11 -0.20
C LYS A 20 -7.38 0.80 -0.60
N ALA A 21 -6.52 1.12 0.35
CA ALA A 21 -5.55 2.19 0.20
C ALA A 21 -4.39 1.81 -0.76
N THR A 22 -3.84 2.80 -1.46
CA THR A 22 -2.61 2.59 -2.25
C THR A 22 -1.39 2.50 -1.35
N VAL A 23 -0.30 1.89 -1.84
CA VAL A 23 1.02 1.90 -1.18
C VAL A 23 1.47 3.32 -0.82
N ARG A 24 1.24 4.30 -1.70
CA ARG A 24 1.60 5.70 -1.44
C ARG A 24 0.71 6.31 -0.34
N GLY A 25 -0.58 5.98 -0.32
CA GLY A 25 -1.52 6.40 0.73
C GLY A 25 -1.14 5.83 2.10
N ALA A 26 -0.86 4.52 2.16
CA ALA A 26 -0.41 3.86 3.37
C ALA A 26 0.93 4.43 3.87
N ALA A 27 1.90 4.64 2.97
CA ALA A 27 3.18 5.28 3.31
C ALA A 27 2.98 6.65 3.98
N LYS A 28 2.12 7.50 3.42
CA LYS A 28 1.80 8.82 3.99
C LYS A 28 1.13 8.71 5.36
N LYS A 29 0.21 7.75 5.54
CA LYS A 29 -0.53 7.55 6.80
C LYS A 29 0.38 7.05 7.94
N PHE A 30 1.31 6.15 7.64
CA PHE A 30 2.19 5.51 8.61
C PHE A 30 3.53 6.23 8.79
N GLY A 31 3.76 7.33 8.08
CA GLY A 31 5.01 8.10 8.17
C GLY A 31 6.25 7.33 7.69
N VAL A 32 6.08 6.40 6.74
CA VAL A 32 7.16 5.57 6.20
C VAL A 32 7.31 5.77 4.70
N SER A 33 8.46 5.40 4.15
CA SER A 33 8.68 5.50 2.71
C SER A 33 7.83 4.47 1.95
N LYS A 34 7.47 4.80 0.70
CA LYS A 34 6.81 3.86 -0.23
C LYS A 34 7.60 2.55 -0.36
N SER A 35 8.93 2.63 -0.46
CA SER A 35 9.81 1.46 -0.58
C SER A 35 9.78 0.60 0.69
N THR A 36 9.66 1.22 1.86
CA THR A 36 9.50 0.51 3.13
C THR A 36 8.19 -0.28 3.16
N VAL A 37 7.07 0.33 2.73
CA VAL A 37 5.78 -0.37 2.65
C VAL A 37 5.85 -1.54 1.66
N HIS A 38 6.49 -1.35 0.50
CA HIS A 38 6.69 -2.45 -0.45
C HIS A 38 7.50 -3.60 0.16
N LYS A 39 8.63 -3.30 0.80
CA LYS A 39 9.48 -4.32 1.42
C LYS A 39 8.73 -5.09 2.49
N ASP A 40 7.97 -4.39 3.33
CA ASP A 40 7.17 -5.00 4.39
C ASP A 40 6.08 -5.93 3.86
N LEU A 41 5.38 -5.53 2.79
CA LEU A 41 4.28 -6.34 2.25
C LEU A 41 4.73 -7.44 1.29
N SER A 42 5.75 -7.21 0.47
CA SER A 42 6.16 -8.12 -0.60
C SER A 42 7.23 -9.12 -0.17
N GLU A 43 8.11 -8.76 0.76
CA GLU A 43 9.19 -9.65 1.22
C GLU A 43 8.92 -10.22 2.62
N ARG A 44 8.44 -9.38 3.55
CA ARG A 44 8.35 -9.76 4.96
C ARG A 44 7.03 -10.44 5.31
N LEU A 45 5.91 -9.82 4.98
CA LEU A 45 4.57 -10.34 5.26
C LEU A 45 4.34 -11.78 4.77
N PRO A 46 4.78 -12.20 3.57
CA PRO A 46 4.58 -13.57 3.11
C PRO A 46 5.38 -14.60 3.91
N ALA A 47 6.47 -14.19 4.57
CA ALA A 47 7.34 -15.09 5.33
C ALA A 47 6.69 -15.53 6.65
N PHE A 48 5.87 -14.68 7.27
CA PHE A 48 5.22 -15.00 8.56
C PHE A 48 3.69 -15.07 8.49
N ASN A 49 3.03 -14.43 7.51
CA ASN A 49 1.58 -14.51 7.32
C ASN A 49 1.19 -14.46 5.84
N ARG A 50 1.24 -15.64 5.19
CA ARG A 50 0.91 -15.80 3.78
C ARG A 50 -0.55 -15.47 3.46
N THR A 51 -1.48 -15.81 4.35
CA THR A 51 -2.92 -15.58 4.15
C THR A 51 -3.22 -14.08 4.06
N LEU A 52 -2.70 -13.29 5.00
CA LEU A 52 -2.86 -11.84 4.99
C LEU A 52 -2.20 -11.19 3.77
N TYR A 53 -1.04 -11.72 3.34
CA TYR A 53 -0.41 -11.30 2.10
C TYR A 53 -1.30 -11.52 0.87
N LEU A 54 -1.97 -12.67 0.74
CA LEU A 54 -2.84 -12.95 -0.40
C LEU A 54 -4.03 -11.98 -0.45
N GLN A 55 -4.60 -11.64 0.70
CA GLN A 55 -5.68 -10.66 0.81
C GLN A 55 -5.23 -9.26 0.37
N VAL A 56 -4.12 -8.75 0.93
CA VAL A 56 -3.61 -7.42 0.56
C VAL A 56 -3.16 -7.38 -0.91
N LYS A 57 -2.62 -8.49 -1.44
CA LYS A 57 -2.20 -8.60 -2.84
C LYS A 57 -3.37 -8.34 -3.79
N GLY A 58 -4.57 -8.85 -3.50
CA GLY A 58 -5.76 -8.58 -4.32
C GLY A 58 -6.04 -7.08 -4.48
N VAL A 59 -6.03 -6.35 -3.36
CA VAL A 59 -6.23 -4.89 -3.33
C VAL A 59 -5.10 -4.15 -4.05
N LEU A 60 -3.86 -4.63 -3.94
CA LEU A 60 -2.72 -4.03 -4.63
C LEU A 60 -2.79 -4.20 -6.15
N GLU A 61 -3.26 -5.35 -6.64
CA GLU A 61 -3.44 -5.59 -8.07
C GLU A 61 -4.61 -4.77 -8.64
N GLU A 62 -5.74 -4.66 -7.93
CA GLU A 62 -6.84 -3.75 -8.30
C GLU A 62 -6.34 -2.31 -8.43
N ASN A 63 -5.61 -1.84 -7.42
CA ASN A 63 -4.98 -0.53 -7.44
C ASN A 63 -4.00 -0.34 -8.62
N LYS A 64 -3.30 -1.40 -9.03
CA LYS A 64 -2.37 -1.37 -10.17
C LYS A 64 -3.13 -1.27 -11.48
N ALA A 65 -4.24 -2.00 -11.63
CA ALA A 65 -5.12 -1.91 -12.79
C ALA A 65 -5.68 -0.49 -12.95
N GLU A 66 -6.15 0.14 -11.88
CA GLU A 66 -6.70 1.50 -11.89
C GLU A 66 -5.65 2.62 -11.97
N ARG A 67 -4.35 2.29 -11.93
CA ARG A 67 -3.27 3.29 -11.86
C ARG A 67 -3.33 4.30 -13.00
N HIS A 68 -3.59 3.82 -14.22
CA HIS A 68 -3.63 4.67 -15.40
C HIS A 68 -4.79 5.67 -15.35
N ILE A 69 -5.95 5.26 -14.83
CA ILE A 69 -7.12 6.12 -14.60
C ILE A 69 -6.76 7.25 -13.63
N ARG A 70 -6.17 6.89 -12.48
CA ARG A 70 -5.71 7.88 -11.49
C ARG A 70 -4.62 8.79 -12.03
N GLY A 71 -3.71 8.26 -12.86
CA GLY A 71 -2.69 9.03 -13.56
C GLY A 71 -3.29 10.07 -14.51
N GLY A 72 -4.29 9.69 -15.31
CA GLY A 72 -5.02 10.61 -16.19
C GLY A 72 -5.72 11.72 -15.42
N ILE A 73 -6.39 11.38 -14.30
CA ILE A 73 -7.02 12.36 -13.40
C ILE A 73 -5.97 13.31 -12.81
N ALA A 74 -4.82 12.81 -12.38
CA ALA A 74 -3.75 13.62 -11.81
C ALA A 74 -3.18 14.62 -12.84
N THR A 75 -2.92 14.17 -14.08
CA THR A 75 -2.50 15.05 -15.18
C THR A 75 -3.57 16.10 -15.46
N ARG A 76 -4.84 15.71 -15.57
CA ARG A 76 -5.95 16.65 -15.78
C ARG A 76 -6.01 17.71 -14.68
N ARG A 77 -5.88 17.34 -13.40
CA ARG A 77 -5.86 18.29 -12.27
C ARG A 77 -4.69 19.26 -12.36
N LYS A 78 -3.47 18.74 -12.59
CA LYS A 78 -2.26 19.56 -12.71
C LYS A 78 -2.39 20.69 -13.74
N TYR A 79 -2.99 20.42 -14.89
CA TYR A 79 -3.08 21.38 -15.99
C TYR A 79 -4.40 22.17 -16.04
N LYS A 80 -5.48 21.68 -15.42
CA LYS A 80 -6.76 22.42 -15.32
C LYS A 80 -6.84 23.33 -14.09
N GLY A 81 -5.83 23.35 -13.22
CA GLY A 81 -5.75 24.27 -12.08
C GLY A 81 -6.82 24.02 -11.00
N VAL A 82 -7.40 22.81 -10.93
CA VAL A 82 -8.27 22.37 -9.83
C VAL A 82 -7.50 21.44 -8.90
#